data_AF-A0A131Y1Q3-F1
#
_entry.id   AF-A0A131Y1Q3-F1
#
_cell.length_a   1.000
_cell.length_b   1.000
_cell.length_c   1.000
_cell.angle_alpha   90.00
_cell.angle_beta   90.00
_cell.angle_gamma   90.00
#
_symmetry.space_group_name_H-M   'P 1'
#
loop_
_entity.id
_entity.type
_entity.pdbx_description
1 polymer ?
#
loop_
_entity_poly.entity_id
_entity_poly.type
_entity_poly.pdbx_seq_one_letter_code
_entity_poly.pdbx_strand_id
1 'polypeptide(L)'
;VAQLEKVQRLAARFIFNKFRYSDSPSHLCNLAQLAPLEKRAKISRLRFLFQILNDQTLIDKMKYVTSHNSRATRRNHGRLLAEYQSNNNFFKYSFFP
;
A
#
# COMPACT_ATOMS: atom_id res chain seq x y z
N VAL A 1 0.95 -0.42 -12.20
CA VAL A 1 1.56 -1.41 -11.25
C VAL A 1 2.22 -2.60 -11.96
N ALA A 2 1.57 -3.23 -12.94
CA ALA A 2 2.10 -4.42 -13.63
C ALA A 2 3.50 -4.25 -14.25
N GLN A 3 3.82 -3.07 -14.77
CA GLN A 3 5.14 -2.77 -15.34
C GLN A 3 6.27 -2.81 -14.29
N LEU A 4 6.03 -2.28 -13.09
CA LEU A 4 7.01 -2.31 -12.00
C LEU A 4 7.21 -3.72 -11.45
N GLU A 5 6.13 -4.51 -11.36
CA GLU A 5 6.26 -5.91 -10.96
C GLU A 5 7.04 -6.75 -11.97
N LYS A 6 6.97 -6.41 -13.26
CA LYS A 6 7.79 -7.06 -14.29
C LYS A 6 9.29 -6.90 -13.98
N VAL A 7 9.72 -5.71 -13.57
CA VAL A 7 11.11 -5.45 -13.16
C VAL A 7 11.50 -6.31 -11.96
N GLN A 8 10.66 -6.40 -10.93
CA GLN A 8 10.91 -7.25 -9.76
C GLN A 8 11.03 -8.74 -10.15
N ARG A 9 10.17 -9.23 -11.05
CA ARG A 9 10.21 -10.62 -11.54
C ARG A 9 11.48 -10.90 -12.36
N LEU A 10 11.93 -9.93 -13.17
CA LEU A 10 13.19 -10.03 -13.91
C LEU A 10 14.40 -10.07 -12.95
N ALA A 11 14.40 -9.24 -11.91
CA ALA A 11 15.43 -9.27 -10.88
C ALA A 11 15.49 -10.62 -10.16
N ALA A 12 14.33 -11.20 -9.80
CA ALA A 12 14.29 -12.53 -9.19
C ALA A 12 14.89 -13.60 -10.13
N ARG A 13 14.56 -13.57 -11.43
CA ARG A 13 15.16 -14.49 -12.42
C ARG A 13 16.68 -14.31 -12.51
N PHE A 14 17.16 -13.07 -12.49
CA PHE A 14 18.58 -12.76 -12.52
C PHE A 14 19.32 -13.28 -11.28
N ILE A 15 18.80 -13.02 -10.07
CA ILE A 15 19.40 -13.47 -8.80
C ILE A 15 19.57 -14.98 -8.76
N PHE A 16 18.56 -15.74 -9.19
CA PHE A 16 18.62 -17.20 -9.18
C PHE A 16 19.21 -17.82 -10.45
N ASN A 17 19.58 -17.00 -11.44
CA ASN A 17 20.02 -17.43 -12.78
C ASN A 17 19.02 -18.42 -13.44
N LYS A 18 17.72 -18.12 -13.33
CA LYS A 18 16.61 -18.98 -13.80
C LYS A 18 15.81 -18.27 -14.88
N PHE A 19 16.04 -18.67 -16.13
CA PHE A 19 15.43 -18.04 -17.30
C PHE A 19 14.48 -18.96 -18.09
N ARG A 20 14.27 -20.21 -17.66
CA ARG A 20 13.39 -21.12 -18.38
C ARG A 20 11.92 -20.68 -18.24
N TYR A 21 11.09 -21.13 -19.16
CA TYR A 21 9.64 -20.88 -19.11
C TYR A 21 8.97 -21.63 -17.95
N SER A 22 9.47 -22.84 -17.63
CA SER A 22 9.01 -23.65 -16.50
C SER A 22 9.33 -23.03 -15.13
N ASP A 23 10.30 -22.11 -15.07
CA ASP A 23 10.68 -21.43 -13.83
C ASP A 23 9.64 -20.37 -13.50
N SER A 24 8.81 -20.63 -12.49
CA SER A 24 7.79 -19.67 -12.04
C SER A 24 8.44 -18.45 -11.38
N PRO A 25 8.28 -17.23 -11.95
CA PRO A 25 8.84 -16.02 -11.35
C PRO A 25 8.27 -15.73 -9.96
N SER A 26 7.00 -16.07 -9.73
CA SER A 26 6.34 -15.88 -8.44
C SER A 26 6.97 -16.76 -7.35
N HIS A 27 7.35 -17.99 -7.71
CA HIS A 27 8.06 -18.88 -6.81
C HIS A 27 9.45 -18.32 -6.45
N LEU A 28 10.20 -17.83 -7.45
CA LEU A 28 11.50 -17.18 -7.23
C LEU A 28 11.38 -15.93 -6.34
N CYS A 29 10.37 -15.10 -6.55
CA CYS A 29 10.10 -13.96 -5.66
C CYS A 29 9.85 -14.41 -4.22
N ASN A 30 9.10 -15.49 -4.00
CA ASN A 30 8.85 -16.03 -2.67
C ASN A 30 10.13 -16.56 -2.01
N LEU A 31 10.98 -17.26 -2.77
CA LEU A 31 12.30 -17.72 -2.28
C LEU A 31 13.19 -16.56 -1.86
N ALA A 32 13.20 -15.46 -2.63
CA ALA A 32 13.92 -14.23 -2.29
C ALA A 32 13.20 -13.35 -1.24
N GLN A 33 12.07 -13.81 -0.68
CA GLN A 33 11.24 -13.05 0.28
C GLN A 33 10.78 -11.68 -0.26
N LEU A 34 10.66 -11.56 -1.59
CA LEU A 34 10.23 -10.36 -2.28
C LEU A 34 8.70 -10.32 -2.38
N ALA A 35 8.07 -9.69 -1.39
CA ALA A 35 6.62 -9.46 -1.41
C ALA A 35 6.19 -8.64 -2.65
N PRO A 36 4.95 -8.85 -3.16
CA PRO A 36 4.38 -8.04 -4.23
C PRO A 36 4.41 -6.54 -3.91
N LEU A 37 4.59 -5.71 -4.94
CA LEU A 37 4.73 -4.26 -4.77
C LEU A 37 3.47 -3.65 -4.14
N GLU A 38 2.30 -4.13 -4.56
CA GLU A 38 1.01 -3.70 -4.00
C GLU A 38 0.94 -3.95 -2.48
N LYS A 39 1.36 -5.14 -2.04
CA LYS A 39 1.40 -5.50 -0.61
C LYS A 39 2.36 -4.59 0.16
N ARG A 40 3.55 -4.34 -0.39
CA ARG A 40 4.53 -3.42 0.21
C ARG A 40 3.97 -2.00 0.32
N ALA A 41 3.37 -1.48 -0.75
CA ALA A 41 2.76 -0.15 -0.76
C ALA A 41 1.62 -0.04 0.25
N LYS A 42 0.77 -1.07 0.36
CA LYS A 42 -0.30 -1.13 1.38
C LYS A 42 0.28 -1.06 2.80
N ILE A 43 1.29 -1.86 3.09
CA ILE A 43 1.96 -1.86 4.41
C ILE A 43 2.60 -0.50 4.69
N SER A 44 3.30 0.08 3.71
CA SER A 44 3.93 1.39 3.87
C SER A 44 2.90 2.50 4.14
N ARG A 45 1.77 2.50 3.42
CA ARG A 45 0.67 3.45 3.68
C ARG A 45 0.11 3.30 5.10
N LEU A 46 -0.11 2.07 5.56
CA LEU A 46 -0.61 1.82 6.92
C LEU A 46 0.41 2.24 7.99
N ARG A 47 1.70 1.94 7.78
CA ARG A 47 2.78 2.35 8.69
C ARG A 47 2.89 3.87 8.75
N PHE A 48 2.82 4.53 7.61
CA PHE A 48 2.86 5.99 7.53
C PHE A 48 1.65 6.63 8.25
N LEU A 49 0.45 6.10 8.03
CA LEU A 49 -0.75 6.55 8.75
C LEU A 49 -0.58 6.37 10.27
N PHE A 50 -0.06 5.22 10.71
CA PHE A 50 0.24 4.98 12.12
C PHE A 50 1.24 6.01 12.66
N GLN A 51 2.30 6.33 11.93
CA GLN A 51 3.29 7.33 12.35
C GLN A 51 2.66 8.72 12.51
N ILE A 52 1.78 9.14 11.60
CA ILE A 52 1.04 10.41 11.71
C ILE A 52 0.17 10.43 12.97
N LEU A 53 -0.57 9.36 13.24
CA LEU A 53 -1.48 9.29 14.40
C LEU A 53 -0.73 9.39 15.75
N ASN A 54 0.49 8.86 15.79
CA ASN A 54 1.33 8.81 17.00
C ASN A 54 2.35 9.95 17.07
N ASP A 55 2.15 11.04 16.32
CA ASP A 55 3.03 12.22 16.33
C ASP A 55 4.50 11.92 16.02
N GLN A 56 4.76 10.87 15.24
CA GLN A 56 6.11 10.47 14.79
C GLN A 56 6.53 11.16 13.49
N THR A 57 5.71 12.09 12.99
CA THR A 57 5.99 12.93 11.81
C THR A 57 5.64 14.38 12.13
N LEU A 58 6.20 15.32 11.36
CA LEU A 58 5.88 16.75 11.47
C LEU A 58 4.55 17.14 10.79
N ILE A 59 3.72 16.16 10.45
CA ILE A 59 2.44 16.38 9.78
C ILE A 59 1.39 16.68 10.85
N ASP A 60 0.70 17.80 10.71
CA ASP A 60 -0.41 18.14 11.60
C ASP A 60 -1.59 17.18 11.39
N LYS A 61 -1.71 16.19 12.28
CA LYS A 61 -2.78 15.19 12.23
C LYS A 61 -4.17 15.79 12.37
N MET A 62 -4.34 16.91 13.08
CA MET A 62 -5.65 17.53 13.30
C MET A 62 -6.22 18.11 12.02
N LYS A 63 -5.35 18.51 11.08
CA LYS A 63 -5.73 19.03 9.77
C LYS A 63 -6.16 17.94 8.78
N TYR A 64 -5.53 16.78 8.83
CA TYR A 64 -5.68 15.73 7.80
C TYR A 64 -6.45 14.50 8.25
N VAL A 65 -6.62 14.30 9.56
CA VAL A 65 -7.25 13.11 10.12
C VAL A 65 -8.40 13.51 11.04
N THR A 66 -9.58 12.97 10.75
CA THR A 66 -10.78 13.14 11.57
C THR A 66 -11.10 11.83 12.27
N SER A 67 -11.28 11.88 13.60
CA SER A 67 -11.71 10.72 14.37
C SER A 67 -13.17 10.40 14.08
N HIS A 68 -13.50 9.12 14.00
CA HIS A 68 -14.89 8.71 13.80
C HIS A 68 -15.65 8.79 15.14
N ASN A 69 -16.31 9.93 15.38
CA ASN A 69 -17.05 10.19 16.61
C ASN A 69 -18.49 9.68 16.50
N SER A 70 -18.67 8.37 16.45
CA SER A 70 -20.00 7.74 16.49
C SER A 70 -20.16 6.83 17.71
N ARG A 71 -21.40 6.43 17.99
CA ARG A 71 -21.69 5.43 19.03
C ARG A 71 -20.88 4.16 18.78
N ALA A 72 -20.30 3.61 19.85
CA ALA A 72 -19.64 2.32 19.82
C ALA A 72 -20.63 1.25 19.35
N THR A 73 -20.26 0.55 18.29
CA THR A 73 -20.98 -0.61 17.76
C THR A 73 -19.93 -1.69 17.49
N ARG A 74 -20.34 -2.92 17.16
CA ARG A 74 -19.38 -3.97 16.75
C ARG A 74 -18.47 -3.54 15.59
N ARG A 75 -18.86 -2.53 14.80
CA ARG A 75 -18.10 -2.01 13.66
C ARG A 75 -17.32 -0.73 13.99
N ASN A 76 -17.59 -0.08 15.12
CA ASN A 76 -16.97 1.20 15.50
C ASN A 76 -16.09 1.01 16.74
N HIS A 77 -14.79 1.26 16.60
CA HIS A 77 -13.82 1.24 17.69
C HIS A 77 -13.10 2.60 17.83
N GLY A 78 -12.50 2.88 18.99
CA GLY A 78 -11.87 4.18 19.28
C GLY A 78 -10.63 4.56 18.45
N ARG A 79 -10.25 3.72 17.49
CA ARG A 79 -9.17 3.99 16.51
C ARG A 79 -9.70 4.13 15.08
N LEU A 80 -11.02 4.12 14.92
CA LEU A 80 -11.66 4.27 13.62
C LEU A 80 -11.52 5.73 13.18
N LEU A 81 -11.06 5.92 11.95
CA LEU A 81 -10.96 7.22 11.32
C LEU A 81 -12.19 7.44 10.44
N ALA A 82 -12.64 8.68 10.34
CA ALA A 82 -13.68 9.01 9.39
C ALA A 82 -13.10 8.97 7.96
N GLU A 83 -13.85 8.36 7.05
CA GLU A 83 -13.45 8.27 5.64
C GLU A 83 -13.53 9.64 4.98
N TYR A 84 -12.51 9.97 4.18
CA TYR A 84 -12.54 11.17 3.36
C TYR A 84 -13.49 10.96 2.17
N GLN A 85 -14.62 11.66 2.18
CA GLN A 85 -15.60 11.61 1.09
C GLN A 85 -15.21 12.63 0.01
N SER A 86 -14.88 12.18 -1.19
CA SER A 86 -14.66 13.05 -2.35
C SER A 86 -15.83 12.94 -3.32
N ASN A 87 -16.57 14.03 -3.52
CA ASN A 87 -17.70 14.06 -4.47
C ASN A 87 -17.27 14.20 -5.93
N ASN A 88 -15.98 14.44 -6.19
CA ASN A 88 -15.43 14.59 -7.53
C ASN A 88 -14.51 13.41 -7.88
N ASN A 89 -14.63 12.92 -9.11
CA ASN A 89 -13.68 11.97 -9.66
C ASN A 89 -12.35 12.68 -9.92
N PHE A 90 -11.45 12.61 -8.93
CA PHE A 90 -10.14 13.25 -8.97
C PHE A 90 -9.28 12.83 -10.18
N PHE A 91 -9.53 11.64 -10.73
CA PHE A 91 -8.77 11.13 -11.88
C PHE A 91 -9.43 11.46 -13.24
N LYS A 92 -10.60 12.09 -13.27
CA LYS A 92 -11.36 12.34 -14.52
C LYS A 92 -10.54 13.11 -15.57
N TYR A 93 -9.66 14.00 -15.14
CA TYR A 93 -8.77 14.80 -16.00
C TYR A 93 -7.29 14.60 -15.66
N SER A 94 -6.95 13.53 -14.95
CA SER A 94 -5.56 13.27 -14.62
C SER A 94 -4.91 12.40 -15.69
N PHE A 95 -3.70 12.75 -16.12
CA PHE A 95 -2.90 11.96 -17.07
C PHE A 95 -2.18 10.77 -16.42
N PHE A 96 -2.65 10.29 -15.27
CA PHE A 96 -2.06 9.11 -14.62
C PHE A 96 -2.58 7.84 -15.31
N PRO A 97 -1.69 6.98 -15.86
CA PRO A 97 -2.06 5.74 -16.53
C PRO A 97 -2.48 4.62 -15.57
#